data_AF-A0A0B0Q586-F1
#
_entry.id   AF-A0A0B0Q586-F1
#
_cell.length_a   1.000
_cell.length_b   1.000
_cell.length_c   1.000
_cell.angle_alpha   90.00
_cell.angle_beta   90.00
_cell.angle_gamma   90.00
#
_symmetry.space_group_name_H-M   'P 1'
#
loop_
_entity.id
_entity.type
_entity.pdbx_description
1 polymer ?
#
loop_
_entity_poly.entity_id
_entity_poly.type
_entity_poly.pdbx_seq_one_letter_code
_entity_poly.pdbx_strand_id
1 'polypeptide(L)'
;MQLRLTPHCICIYLSKTSSYYETVMHTLNQTFGQPFWIKETLINIALHHELERRKAFLISLYRHCALASKTHNALFLQKLIAFCAKPIKLIITHETTSTSLENIETRTDPYRLLRANKYESFHSIRRKYLRLAKAYHPDTLQTNDDALRQTTTLKFRQIQEAYEVIKAEKKRQTAA
;
A
#
# COMPACT_ATOMS: atom_id res chain seq x y z
N MET A 1 -4.29 16.30 3.22
CA MET A 1 -3.63 15.31 4.11
C MET A 1 -4.70 14.55 4.87
N GLN A 2 -4.64 13.22 4.94
CA GLN A 2 -5.59 12.41 5.71
C GLN A 2 -4.85 11.49 6.69
N LEU A 3 -5.31 11.42 7.95
CA LEU A 3 -4.79 10.47 8.94
C LEU A 3 -5.79 9.34 9.15
N ARG A 4 -5.33 8.09 9.05
CA ARG A 4 -6.13 6.89 9.30
C ARG A 4 -5.45 6.03 10.36
N LEU A 5 -6.20 5.71 11.40
CA LEU A 5 -5.79 4.79 12.45
C LEU A 5 -6.22 3.38 12.08
N THR A 6 -5.28 2.43 12.09
CA THR A 6 -5.58 0.99 11.96
C THR A 6 -5.09 0.25 13.21
N PRO A 7 -5.63 -0.95 13.52
CA PRO A 7 -5.25 -1.68 14.73
C PRO A 7 -3.75 -1.93 14.87
N HIS A 8 -3.02 -2.03 13.76
CA HIS A 8 -1.60 -2.39 13.73
C HIS A 8 -0.66 -1.25 13.37
N CYS A 9 -1.15 -0.11 12.83
CA CYS A 9 -0.30 1.01 12.44
C CYS A 9 -1.08 2.34 12.30
N ILE A 10 -0.35 3.46 12.34
CA ILE A 10 -0.87 4.79 12.01
C ILE A 10 -0.55 5.06 10.54
N CYS A 11 -1.55 5.23 9.69
CA CYS A 11 -1.37 5.55 8.27
C CYS A 11 -1.58 7.05 8.04
N ILE A 12 -0.62 7.70 7.39
CA ILE A 12 -0.71 9.12 7.03
C ILE A 12 -0.65 9.22 5.50
N TYR A 13 -1.72 9.72 4.89
CA TYR A 13 -1.84 9.89 3.45
C TYR A 13 -1.50 11.34 3.07
N LEU A 14 -0.46 11.50 2.26
CA LEU A 14 -0.01 12.78 1.72
C LEU A 14 0.00 12.74 0.20
N SER A 15 -0.49 13.81 -0.44
CA SER A 15 -0.30 13.99 -1.88
C SER A 15 0.99 14.77 -2.15
N LYS A 16 1.80 14.36 -3.15
CA LYS A 16 3.03 15.11 -3.54
C LYS A 16 2.74 16.50 -4.07
N THR A 17 1.55 16.70 -4.63
CA THR A 17 1.06 17.98 -5.18
C THR A 17 0.60 18.95 -4.09
N SER A 18 0.49 18.47 -2.84
CA SER A 18 -0.01 19.27 -1.75
C SER A 18 1.10 20.10 -1.12
N SER A 19 0.82 21.38 -0.84
CA SER A 19 1.72 22.26 -0.07
C SER A 19 2.08 21.71 1.32
N TYR A 20 1.32 20.75 1.85
CA TYR A 20 1.64 20.07 3.09
C TYR A 20 2.79 19.06 2.96
N TYR A 21 3.10 18.59 1.75
CA TYR A 21 4.15 17.57 1.52
C TYR A 21 5.51 18.09 1.98
N GLU A 22 5.92 19.27 1.52
CA GLU A 22 7.22 19.85 1.85
C GLU A 22 7.36 20.10 3.35
N THR A 23 6.33 20.68 3.96
CA THR A 23 6.29 20.93 5.42
C THR A 23 6.43 19.64 6.20
N VAL A 24 5.69 18.58 5.83
CA VAL A 24 5.74 17.30 6.53
C VAL A 24 7.08 16.59 6.31
N MET A 25 7.64 16.65 5.10
CA MET A 25 8.96 16.10 4.82
C MET A 25 10.05 16.81 5.62
N HIS A 26 9.98 18.13 5.73
CA HIS A 26 10.90 18.92 6.54
C HIS A 26 10.79 18.58 8.03
N THR A 27 9.58 18.58 8.60
CA THR A 27 9.38 18.19 10.00
C THR A 27 9.80 16.75 10.27
N LEU A 28 9.56 15.84 9.33
CA LEU A 28 9.95 14.43 9.46
C LEU A 28 11.46 14.28 9.47
N ASN A 29 12.16 14.97 8.57
CA ASN A 29 13.63 14.99 8.52
C ASN A 29 14.23 15.59 9.80
N GLN A 30 13.64 16.66 10.32
CA GLN A 30 14.07 17.25 11.60
C GLN A 30 13.82 16.34 12.80
N THR A 31 12.72 15.58 12.80
CA THR A 31 12.31 14.79 13.98
C THR A 31 12.98 13.41 14.01
N PHE A 32 13.16 12.77 12.86
CA PHE A 32 13.58 11.37 12.73
C PHE A 32 14.84 11.18 11.88
N GLY A 33 15.43 12.25 11.36
CA GLY A 33 16.56 12.19 10.42
C GLY A 33 16.13 11.77 9.00
N GLN A 34 17.10 11.35 8.19
CA GLN A 34 16.86 11.05 6.77
C GLN A 34 15.87 9.88 6.61
N PRO A 35 14.70 10.11 5.98
CA PRO A 35 13.72 9.06 5.79
C PRO A 35 14.21 7.99 4.79
N PHE A 36 14.07 6.72 5.16
CA PHE A 36 14.31 5.59 4.27
C PHE A 36 13.01 5.11 3.61
N TRP A 37 12.93 5.25 2.28
CA TRP A 37 11.72 4.96 1.51
C TRP A 37 11.80 3.59 0.83
N ILE A 38 10.76 2.76 0.99
CA ILE A 38 10.57 1.55 0.17
C ILE A 38 9.20 1.64 -0.50
N LYS A 39 9.15 1.67 -1.84
CA LYS A 39 7.88 1.79 -2.61
C LYS A 39 7.00 2.95 -2.14
N GLU A 40 7.60 4.13 -1.96
CA GLU A 40 6.91 5.36 -1.55
C GLU A 40 6.20 5.27 -0.18
N THR A 41 6.57 4.25 0.58
CA THR A 41 6.16 4.01 1.95
C THR A 41 7.38 4.17 2.84
N LEU A 42 7.30 5.06 3.82
CA LEU A 42 8.31 5.13 4.88
C LEU A 42 8.17 3.87 5.74
N ILE A 43 9.18 3.00 5.76
CA ILE A 43 9.17 1.80 6.60
C ILE A 43 10.01 2.07 7.84
N ASN A 44 9.33 1.97 8.99
CA ASN A 44 9.92 1.78 10.31
C ASN A 44 10.94 2.85 10.72
N ILE A 45 10.44 3.97 11.25
CA ILE A 45 11.25 4.78 12.18
C ILE A 45 11.61 3.83 13.33
N ALA A 46 12.90 3.55 13.54
CA ALA A 46 13.36 2.56 14.50
C ALA A 46 12.70 2.74 15.87
N LEU A 47 12.16 1.65 16.42
CA LEU A 47 11.31 1.61 17.62
C LEU A 47 12.06 2.00 18.90
N HIS A 48 13.38 2.18 18.86
CA HIS A 48 14.20 2.48 20.02
C HIS A 48 14.54 3.97 20.04
N HIS A 49 13.74 4.70 20.83
CA HIS A 49 14.22 5.58 21.91
C HIS A 49 13.51 6.94 22.04
N GLU A 50 12.50 7.31 21.23
CA GLU A 50 11.91 8.66 21.34
C GLU A 50 10.38 8.70 21.10
N LEU A 51 9.61 8.04 21.97
CA LEU A 51 8.14 8.13 22.04
C LEU A 51 7.65 9.59 22.11
N GLU A 52 8.33 10.45 22.84
CA GLU A 52 7.99 11.87 22.97
C GLU A 52 8.15 12.64 21.65
N ARG A 53 9.21 12.38 20.88
CA ARG A 53 9.38 12.98 19.54
C ARG A 53 8.30 12.50 18.57
N ARG A 54 7.92 11.21 18.64
CA ARG A 54 6.79 10.67 17.85
C ARG A 54 5.48 11.33 18.20
N LYS A 55 5.19 11.46 19.49
CA LYS A 55 3.99 12.13 19.98
C LYS A 55 3.96 13.59 19.54
N ALA A 56 5.07 14.30 19.66
CA ALA A 56 5.21 15.69 19.19
C ALA A 56 4.96 15.81 17.68
N PHE A 57 5.52 14.91 16.87
CA PHE A 57 5.28 14.84 15.43
C PHE A 57 3.80 14.61 15.08
N LEU A 58 3.17 13.62 15.71
CA LEU A 58 1.75 13.30 15.49
C LEU A 58 0.83 14.44 15.92
N ILE A 59 1.15 15.12 17.03
CA ILE A 59 0.41 16.30 17.49
C ILE A 59 0.56 17.45 16.50
N SER A 60 1.77 17.71 15.99
CA SER A 60 2.03 18.76 15.00
C SER A 60 1.24 18.51 13.71
N LEU A 61 1.28 17.27 13.20
CA LEU A 61 0.47 16.84 12.04
C LEU A 61 -1.03 17.01 12.28
N TYR A 62 -1.51 16.58 13.44
CA TYR A 62 -2.93 16.71 13.78
C TYR A 62 -3.35 18.18 13.83
N ARG A 63 -2.53 19.07 14.40
CA ARG A 63 -2.81 20.52 14.42
C ARG A 63 -2.87 21.10 13.00
N HIS A 64 -1.95 20.71 12.13
CA HIS A 64 -1.96 21.13 10.72
C HIS A 64 -3.21 20.63 9.99
N CYS A 65 -3.63 19.39 10.25
CA CYS A 65 -4.88 18.84 9.72
C CYS A 65 -6.13 19.51 10.28
N ALA A 66 -6.19 19.73 11.59
CA ALA A 66 -7.34 20.35 12.27
C ALA A 66 -7.54 21.80 11.80
N LEU A 67 -6.44 22.54 11.60
CA LEU A 67 -6.45 23.89 11.04
C LEU A 67 -6.98 23.89 9.59
N ALA A 68 -6.50 22.97 8.76
CA ALA A 68 -6.92 22.86 7.35
C ALA A 68 -8.38 22.41 7.19
N SER A 69 -8.85 21.49 8.05
CA SER A 69 -10.18 20.90 7.94
C SER A 69 -11.24 21.60 8.81
N LYS A 70 -10.89 22.64 9.58
CA LYS A 70 -11.77 23.31 10.56
C LYS A 70 -12.55 22.32 11.47
N THR A 71 -11.97 21.16 11.73
CA THR A 71 -12.58 20.11 12.56
C THR A 71 -11.69 19.83 13.76
N HIS A 72 -12.27 19.83 14.95
CA HIS A 72 -11.58 19.51 16.19
C HIS A 72 -12.19 18.24 16.77
N ASN A 73 -11.52 17.10 16.56
CA ASN A 73 -11.90 15.83 17.16
C ASN A 73 -10.91 15.44 18.27
N ALA A 74 -11.19 15.89 19.49
CA ALA A 74 -10.37 15.59 20.66
C ALA A 74 -10.24 14.07 20.94
N LEU A 75 -11.29 13.28 20.64
CA LEU A 75 -11.25 11.82 20.78
C LEU A 75 -10.27 11.18 19.79
N PHE A 76 -10.20 11.71 18.57
CA PHE A 76 -9.23 11.25 17.58
C PHE A 76 -7.80 11.56 18.02
N LEU A 77 -7.56 12.75 18.57
CA LEU A 77 -6.25 13.12 19.10
C LEU A 77 -5.82 12.21 20.27
N GLN A 78 -6.72 11.91 21.20
CA GLN A 78 -6.42 10.95 22.28
C GLN A 78 -6.08 9.56 21.73
N LYS A 79 -6.88 9.05 20.77
CA LYS A 79 -6.59 7.76 20.12
C LYS A 79 -5.26 7.78 19.38
N LEU A 80 -4.92 8.89 18.72
CA LEU A 80 -3.66 9.07 18.01
C LEU A 80 -2.45 9.02 18.96
N ILE A 81 -2.56 9.69 20.12
CA ILE A 81 -1.53 9.67 21.16
C ILE A 81 -1.38 8.25 21.75
N ALA A 82 -2.50 7.55 22.01
CA ALA A 82 -2.47 6.17 22.49
C ALA A 82 -1.81 5.19 21.49
N PHE A 83 -1.85 5.52 20.19
CA PHE A 83 -1.25 4.71 19.12
C PHE A 83 0.20 5.12 18.79
N CYS A 84 0.80 6.10 19.48
CA CYS A 84 2.14 6.60 19.15
C CYS A 84 3.26 5.54 19.26
N ALA A 85 3.03 4.48 20.04
CA ALA A 85 3.91 3.32 20.16
C ALA A 85 3.86 2.38 18.93
N LYS A 86 2.84 2.52 18.07
CA LYS A 86 2.65 1.69 16.87
C LYS A 86 3.46 2.21 15.69
N PRO A 87 3.79 1.35 14.72
CA PRO A 87 4.49 1.78 13.51
C PRO A 87 3.68 2.86 12.77
N ILE A 88 4.37 3.91 12.35
CA ILE A 88 3.82 4.98 11.52
C ILE A 88 4.16 4.67 10.07
N LYS A 89 3.14 4.62 9.22
CA LYS A 89 3.23 4.38 7.79
C LYS A 89 2.86 5.67 7.06
N LEU A 90 3.83 6.34 6.46
CA LEU A 90 3.55 7.40 5.49
C LEU A 90 3.25 6.78 4.13
N ILE A 91 2.12 7.15 3.53
CA ILE A 91 1.71 6.72 2.20
C ILE A 91 1.63 7.99 1.35
N ILE A 92 2.53 8.08 0.38
CA ILE A 92 2.50 9.18 -0.58
C ILE A 92 1.60 8.78 -1.75
N THR A 93 0.51 9.52 -1.97
CA THR A 93 -0.39 9.33 -3.10
C THR A 93 0.09 10.17 -4.28
N HIS A 94 0.33 9.54 -5.43
CA HIS A 94 0.42 10.24 -6.71
C HIS A 94 -0.99 10.46 -7.26
N GLU A 95 -1.37 11.72 -7.47
CA GLU A 95 -2.49 12.05 -8.37
C GLU A 95 -2.09 11.65 -9.79
N THR A 96 -2.27 10.38 -10.13
CA THR A 96 -2.41 9.96 -11.51
C THR A 96 -3.85 9.51 -11.66
N THR A 97 -4.65 10.47 -12.13
CA THR A 97 -5.92 10.31 -12.83
C THR A 97 -6.98 9.44 -12.16
N SER A 98 -7.97 10.15 -11.59
CA SER A 98 -9.37 9.76 -11.44
C SER A 98 -9.79 8.55 -12.28
N THR A 99 -10.00 7.39 -11.66
CA THR A 99 -11.31 6.74 -11.71
C THR A 99 -11.44 5.74 -10.55
N SER A 100 -12.50 5.96 -9.76
CA SER A 100 -13.12 5.04 -8.82
C SER A 100 -12.34 4.67 -7.56
N LEU A 101 -12.72 5.36 -6.48
CA LEU A 101 -12.80 4.82 -5.15
C LEU A 101 -13.30 3.36 -5.22
N GLU A 102 -12.47 2.40 -4.81
CA GLU A 102 -12.93 1.25 -4.05
C GLU A 102 -11.76 0.48 -3.43
N ASN A 103 -11.88 0.31 -2.11
CA ASN A 103 -11.30 -0.70 -1.26
C ASN A 103 -9.76 -0.79 -1.10
N ILE A 104 -9.29 -0.17 -0.02
CA ILE A 104 -8.05 -0.57 0.67
C ILE A 104 -8.36 -1.87 1.43
N GLU A 105 -8.29 -2.99 0.74
CA GLU A 105 -8.05 -4.31 1.32
C GLU A 105 -7.14 -5.06 0.35
N THR A 106 -5.87 -5.23 0.74
CA THR A 106 -4.94 -6.29 0.35
C THR A 106 -5.33 -7.22 -0.83
N ARG A 107 -5.59 -6.66 -2.01
CA ARG A 107 -5.79 -7.40 -3.24
C ARG A 107 -4.97 -6.72 -4.31
N THR A 108 -3.82 -7.29 -4.59
CA THR A 108 -3.13 -7.10 -5.86
C THR A 108 -4.17 -7.32 -6.95
N ASP A 109 -4.49 -6.27 -7.73
CA ASP A 109 -5.42 -6.37 -8.86
C ASP A 109 -5.09 -7.62 -9.69
N PRO A 110 -6.03 -8.56 -9.86
CA PRO A 110 -5.73 -9.82 -10.54
C PRO A 110 -5.31 -9.57 -12.00
N TYR A 111 -5.90 -8.56 -12.64
CA TYR A 111 -5.51 -8.09 -13.97
C TYR A 111 -4.07 -7.59 -14.00
N ARG A 112 -3.66 -6.81 -13.00
CA ARG A 112 -2.31 -6.27 -12.90
C ARG A 112 -1.27 -7.37 -12.67
N LEU A 113 -1.61 -8.38 -11.88
CA LEU A 113 -0.75 -9.53 -11.64
C LEU A 113 -0.49 -10.35 -12.91
N LEU A 114 -1.51 -10.50 -13.74
CA LEU A 114 -1.43 -11.18 -15.04
C LEU A 114 -0.88 -10.29 -16.17
N ARG A 115 -0.50 -9.03 -15.87
CA ARG A 115 -0.11 -8.01 -16.85
C ARG A 115 -1.16 -7.88 -17.98
N ALA A 116 -2.42 -8.03 -17.61
CA ALA A 116 -3.57 -7.99 -18.49
C ALA A 116 -4.41 -6.74 -18.22
N ASN A 117 -5.15 -6.30 -19.23
CA ASN A 117 -6.12 -5.22 -19.08
C ASN A 117 -7.52 -5.80 -18.86
N LYS A 118 -8.34 -5.17 -18.01
CA LYS A 118 -9.74 -5.57 -17.77
C LYS A 118 -10.61 -5.57 -19.04
N TYR A 119 -10.24 -4.74 -20.01
CA TYR A 119 -10.93 -4.65 -21.31
C TYR A 119 -10.44 -5.70 -22.33
N GLU A 120 -9.41 -6.48 -22.03
CA GLU A 120 -8.96 -7.54 -22.93
C GLU A 120 -9.94 -8.72 -22.97
N SER A 121 -9.91 -9.45 -24.09
CA SER A 121 -10.66 -10.68 -24.26
C SER A 121 -10.13 -11.78 -23.33
N PHE A 122 -11.03 -12.67 -22.89
CA PHE A 122 -10.68 -13.82 -22.04
C PHE A 122 -9.57 -14.68 -22.67
N HIS A 123 -9.55 -14.79 -24.01
CA HIS A 123 -8.53 -15.52 -24.74
C HIS A 123 -7.14 -14.86 -24.61
N SER A 124 -7.05 -13.52 -24.69
CA SER A 124 -5.78 -12.80 -24.47
C SER A 124 -5.27 -12.98 -23.04
N ILE A 125 -6.16 -12.86 -22.06
CA ILE A 125 -5.85 -13.06 -20.64
C ILE A 125 -5.33 -14.48 -20.38
N ARG A 126 -5.99 -15.50 -20.93
CA ARG A 126 -5.56 -16.90 -20.84
C ARG A 126 -4.17 -17.11 -21.43
N ARG A 127 -3.86 -16.48 -22.57
CA ARG A 127 -2.52 -16.56 -23.18
C ARG A 127 -1.45 -15.96 -22.29
N LYS A 128 -1.73 -14.82 -21.64
CA LYS A 128 -0.81 -14.18 -20.68
C LYS A 128 -0.61 -15.04 -19.44
N TYR A 129 -1.67 -15.62 -18.90
CA TYR A 129 -1.62 -16.59 -17.81
C TYR A 129 -0.69 -17.75 -18.16
N LEU A 130 -0.87 -18.41 -19.30
CA LEU A 130 -0.06 -19.56 -19.71
C LEU A 130 1.43 -19.21 -19.83
N ARG A 131 1.75 -18.01 -20.35
CA ARG A 131 3.14 -17.52 -20.42
C ARG A 131 3.75 -17.33 -19.04
N LEU A 132 3.00 -16.74 -18.11
CA LEU A 132 3.46 -16.52 -16.73
C LEU A 132 3.57 -17.83 -15.96
N ALA A 133 2.59 -18.72 -16.07
CA ALA A 133 2.61 -20.03 -15.44
C ALA A 133 3.82 -20.86 -15.89
N LYS A 134 4.16 -20.82 -17.19
CA LYS A 134 5.37 -21.48 -17.71
C LYS A 134 6.67 -20.86 -17.20
N ALA A 135 6.71 -19.54 -17.02
CA ALA A 135 7.90 -18.82 -16.55
C ALA A 135 8.16 -19.01 -15.05
N TYR A 136 7.10 -19.17 -14.26
CA TYR A 136 7.17 -19.32 -12.80
C TYR A 136 6.88 -20.76 -12.34
N HIS A 137 6.95 -21.75 -13.24
CA HIS A 137 6.68 -23.13 -12.86
C HIS A 137 7.82 -23.66 -11.97
N PRO A 138 7.53 -24.29 -10.82
CA PRO A 138 8.58 -24.79 -9.92
C PRO A 138 9.51 -25.80 -10.61
N ASP A 139 8.99 -26.57 -11.59
CA ASP A 139 9.77 -27.54 -12.37
C ASP A 139 10.77 -26.89 -13.35
N THR A 140 10.46 -25.68 -13.85
CA THR A 140 11.37 -24.95 -14.75
C THR A 140 12.53 -24.28 -14.02
N LEU A 141 12.42 -24.12 -12.71
CA LEU A 141 13.44 -23.52 -11.85
C LEU A 141 14.20 -24.64 -11.14
N GLN A 142 15.08 -25.31 -11.88
CA GLN A 142 16.15 -26.14 -11.31
C GLN A 142 17.16 -25.22 -10.61
N THR A 143 16.79 -24.72 -9.43
CA THR A 143 17.67 -23.88 -8.60
C THR A 143 17.79 -24.52 -7.22
N ASN A 144 19.02 -24.70 -6.71
CA ASN A 144 19.27 -25.22 -5.37
C ASN A 144 18.96 -24.20 -4.25
N ASP A 145 18.45 -23.02 -4.60
CA ASP A 145 18.22 -21.91 -3.67
C ASP A 145 16.78 -21.96 -3.10
N ASP A 146 16.66 -22.32 -1.82
CA ASP A 146 15.35 -22.56 -1.20
C ASP A 146 14.49 -21.28 -1.10
N ALA A 147 15.12 -20.12 -0.90
CA ALA A 147 14.43 -18.83 -0.87
C ALA A 147 13.84 -18.48 -2.26
N LEU A 148 14.55 -18.78 -3.34
CA LEU A 148 14.06 -18.57 -4.70
C LEU A 148 12.90 -19.52 -5.04
N ARG A 149 12.97 -20.77 -4.57
CA ARG A 149 11.88 -21.76 -4.73
C ARG A 149 10.61 -21.31 -4.02
N GLN A 150 10.73 -20.84 -2.77
CA GLN A 150 9.58 -20.35 -2.00
C GLN A 150 8.96 -19.10 -2.64
N THR A 151 9.78 -18.11 -3.02
CA THR A 151 9.28 -16.88 -3.65
C THR A 151 8.63 -17.13 -5.01
N THR A 152 9.16 -18.07 -5.79
CA THR A 152 8.56 -18.49 -7.06
C THR A 152 7.24 -19.21 -6.84
N THR A 153 7.19 -20.16 -5.91
CA THR A 153 5.97 -20.90 -5.57
C THR A 153 4.86 -19.95 -5.13
N LEU A 154 5.20 -18.95 -4.30
CA LEU A 154 4.26 -17.90 -3.89
C LEU A 154 3.76 -17.08 -5.08
N LYS A 155 4.65 -16.65 -5.99
CA LYS A 155 4.25 -15.92 -7.21
C LYS A 155 3.35 -16.75 -8.12
N PHE A 156 3.69 -18.03 -8.33
CA PHE A 156 2.89 -18.95 -9.14
C PHE A 156 1.47 -19.09 -8.59
N ARG A 157 1.35 -19.30 -7.27
CA ARG A 157 0.04 -19.38 -6.59
C ARG A 157 -0.77 -18.11 -6.77
N GLN A 158 -0.14 -16.94 -6.62
CA GLN A 158 -0.81 -15.66 -6.83
C GLN A 158 -1.31 -15.52 -8.28
N ILE A 159 -0.49 -15.90 -9.28
CA ILE A 159 -0.85 -15.83 -10.71
C ILE A 159 -2.06 -16.72 -11.00
N GLN A 160 -2.11 -17.91 -10.41
CA GLN A 160 -3.23 -18.84 -10.56
C GLN A 160 -4.51 -18.28 -9.94
N GLU A 161 -4.45 -17.79 -8.71
CA GLU A 161 -5.59 -17.19 -8.01
C GLU A 161 -6.15 -15.99 -8.78
N ALA A 162 -5.28 -15.13 -9.31
CA ALA A 162 -5.70 -14.00 -10.15
C ALA A 162 -6.45 -14.45 -11.42
N TYR A 163 -6.01 -15.53 -12.07
CA TYR A 163 -6.67 -16.04 -13.26
C TYR A 163 -8.04 -16.62 -12.95
N GLU A 164 -8.19 -17.33 -11.83
CA GLU A 164 -9.47 -17.87 -11.38
C GLU A 164 -10.48 -16.77 -11.08
N VAL A 165 -10.06 -15.69 -10.41
CA VAL A 165 -10.90 -14.53 -10.14
C VAL A 165 -11.38 -13.88 -11.43
N ILE A 166 -10.48 -13.61 -12.39
CA ILE A 166 -10.86 -13.01 -13.67
C ILE A 166 -11.78 -13.94 -14.47
N LYS A 167 -11.51 -15.25 -14.48
CA LYS A 167 -12.35 -16.22 -15.16
C LYS A 167 -13.77 -16.22 -14.60
N ALA A 168 -13.93 -16.18 -13.28
CA ALA A 168 -15.24 -16.10 -12.63
C ALA A 168 -15.96 -14.78 -12.96
N GLU A 169 -15.25 -13.66 -12.93
CA GLU A 169 -15.79 -12.35 -13.28
C GLU A 169 -16.26 -12.28 -14.74
N LYS A 170 -15.43 -12.73 -15.69
CA LYS A 170 -15.79 -12.78 -17.11
C LYS A 170 -16.98 -13.71 -17.36
N LYS A 171 -17.04 -14.86 -16.69
CA LYS A 171 -18.17 -15.79 -16.79
C LYS A 171 -19.47 -15.15 -16.33
N ARG A 172 -19.45 -14.41 -15.21
CA ARG A 172 -20.62 -13.66 -14.70
C ARG A 172 -21.07 -12.57 -15.68
N GLN A 173 -20.14 -11.85 -16.31
CA GLN A 173 -20.47 -10.79 -17.28
C GLN A 173 -21.12 -11.30 -18.56
N THR A 174 -20.81 -12.52 -19.01
CA THR A 174 -21.47 -13.15 -20.17
C THR A 174 -22.80 -13.82 -19.84
N ALA A 175 -23.14 -14.01 -18.56
CA ALA A 175 -24.35 -14.69 -18.11
C ALA A 175 -25.45 -13.73 -17.65
N ALA A 176 -25.18 -12.42 -17.65
CA ALA A 176 -26.13 -11.34 -17.38
C ALA A 176 -26.47 -10.64 -18.69
#